data_AF-A0A7V5FUS1-F1
#
_entry.id   AF-A0A7V5FUS1-F1
#
_cell.length_a   1.000
_cell.length_b   1.000
_cell.length_c   1.000
_cell.angle_alpha   90.00
_cell.angle_beta   90.00
_cell.angle_gamma   90.00
#
_symmetry.space_group_name_H-M   'P 1'
#
loop_
_entity.id
_entity.type
_entity.pdbx_description
1 polymer ?
#
loop_
_entity_poly.entity_id
_entity_poly.type
_entity_poly.pdbx_seq_one_letter_code
_entity_poly.pdbx_strand_id
1 'polypeptide(L)' 'MEAVALKDREGQIHIKGKTPLNIVCDQDSLAGAVSQRACVFCGSRVVLYPIADALHLVHGPIGCAVYTWDIRGALSSGP' A
#
# COMPACT_ATOMS: atom_id res chain seq x y z
N MET A 1 17.75 -17.29 18.64
CA MET A 1 18.00 -16.68 17.32
C MET A 1 17.39 -15.30 17.38
N GLU A 2 18.21 -14.28 17.57
CA GLU A 2 17.75 -12.89 17.66
C GLU A 2 17.29 -12.49 16.24
N ALA A 3 16.00 -12.21 16.07
CA ALA A 3 15.52 -11.68 14.81
C ALA A 3 16.10 -10.27 14.67
N VAL A 4 17.20 -10.15 13.92
CA VAL A 4 17.83 -8.86 13.63
C VAL A 4 16.84 -8.08 12.78
N ALA A 5 16.08 -7.19 13.40
CA ALA A 5 15.36 -6.16 12.68
C ALA A 5 16.37 -5.40 11.82
N LEU A 6 16.01 -5.09 10.57
CA LEU A 6 16.86 -4.30 9.68
C LEU A 6 17.18 -2.98 10.38
N LYS A 7 18.47 -2.61 10.49
CA LYS A 7 18.91 -1.45 11.27
C LYS A 7 18.14 -0.17 10.92
N ASP A 8 17.88 0.06 9.62
CA ASP A 8 17.13 1.23 9.12
C ASP A 8 15.62 1.19 9.43
N ARG A 9 15.13 0.15 10.13
CA ARG A 9 13.73 -0.03 10.53
C ARG A 9 13.54 0.03 12.05
N GLU A 10 14.60 0.13 12.85
CA GLU A 10 14.51 0.17 14.32
C GLU A 10 13.59 1.30 14.82
N GLY A 11 13.71 2.49 14.22
CA GLY A 11 12.85 3.65 14.54
C GLY A 11 11.38 3.50 14.11
N GLN A 12 11.03 2.41 13.42
CA GLN A 12 9.66 2.12 12.99
C GLN A 12 8.99 1.02 13.82
N ILE A 13 9.68 0.52 14.86
CA ILE A 13 9.18 -0.50 15.77
C ILE A 13 9.07 0.11 17.16
N HIS A 14 7.88 0.03 17.78
CA HIS A 14 7.64 0.57 19.12
C HIS A 14 7.01 -0.47 20.03
N ILE A 15 7.54 -0.58 21.25
CA ILE A 15 6.98 -1.43 22.30
C ILE A 15 6.10 -0.57 23.19
N LYS A 16 4.78 -0.81 23.13
CA LYS A 16 3.78 -0.12 23.93
C LYS A 16 4.11 -0.19 25.42
N GLY A 17 4.05 0.96 26.11
CA GLY A 17 4.15 1.05 27.57
C GLY A 17 5.56 1.23 28.15
N LYS A 18 6.62 1.20 27.33
CA LYS A 18 8.00 1.50 27.79
C LYS A 18 8.37 2.97 27.64
N THR A 19 8.03 3.58 26.51
CA THR A 19 8.37 4.95 26.17
C THR A 19 7.16 5.66 25.56
N PRO A 20 7.13 7.00 25.51
CA PRO A 20 6.15 7.72 24.70
C PRO A 20 6.17 7.24 23.25
N LEU A 21 5.00 7.19 22.61
CA LEU A 21 4.88 6.75 21.22
C LEU A 21 5.68 7.69 20.31
N ASN A 22 6.76 7.15 19.72
CA ASN A 22 7.59 7.85 18.75
C ASN A 22 8.00 6.84 17.66
N ILE A 23 7.13 6.68 16.66
CA ILE A 23 7.36 5.82 15.49
C ILE A 23 7.62 6.72 14.29
N VAL A 24 8.71 6.47 13.57
CA VAL A 24 9.04 7.19 12.34
C VAL A 24 8.22 6.63 11.17
N CYS A 25 7.34 7.45 10.61
CA CYS A 25 6.46 7.10 9.49
C CYS A 25 6.86 7.83 8.21
N ASP A 26 6.17 7.50 7.11
CA ASP A 26 6.25 8.20 5.82
C ASP A 26 7.67 8.35 5.21
N GLN A 27 8.56 7.43 5.54
CA GLN A 27 9.89 7.33 4.93
C GLN A 27 9.85 6.46 3.68
N ASP A 28 10.87 6.51 2.83
CA ASP A 28 11.00 5.54 1.74
C ASP A 28 11.07 4.10 2.24
N SER A 29 10.59 3.18 1.39
CA SER A 29 10.66 1.75 1.67
C SER A 29 12.10 1.27 1.54
N LEU A 30 12.59 0.54 2.54
CA LEU A 30 13.90 -0.08 2.47
C LEU A 30 13.91 -1.17 1.38
N ALA A 31 14.86 -1.08 0.45
CA ALA A 31 15.00 -2.04 -0.64
C ALA A 31 15.25 -3.46 -0.10
N GLY A 32 14.60 -4.46 -0.70
CA GLY A 32 14.74 -5.86 -0.29
C GLY A 32 14.02 -6.21 1.03
N ALA A 33 13.38 -5.26 1.70
CA ALA A 33 12.67 -5.51 2.97
C ALA A 33 11.30 -6.19 2.82
N VAL A 34 10.89 -6.53 1.59
CA VAL A 34 9.58 -7.11 1.27
C VAL A 34 8.44 -6.30 1.92
N SER A 35 8.47 -4.99 1.70
CA SER A 35 7.48 -4.07 2.29
C SER A 35 6.07 -4.40 1.80
N GLN A 36 5.08 -4.25 2.69
CA GLN A 36 3.65 -4.37 2.34
C GLN A 36 3.09 -3.13 1.63
N ARG A 37 3.93 -2.14 1.32
CA ARG A 37 3.52 -0.96 0.56
C ARG A 37 3.28 -1.29 -0.91
N ALA A 38 2.36 -0.55 -1.51
CA ALA A 38 2.12 -0.52 -2.94
C ALA A 38 2.54 0.84 -3.53
N CYS A 39 2.49 0.96 -4.86
CA CYS A 39 2.78 2.22 -5.54
C CYS A 39 1.58 3.18 -5.51
N VAL A 40 1.83 4.45 -5.85
CA VAL A 40 0.82 5.51 -5.91
C VAL A 40 -0.33 5.20 -6.88
N PHE A 41 -0.07 4.50 -7.98
CA PHE A 41 -1.10 4.06 -8.92
C PHE A 41 -2.05 3.03 -8.30
N CYS A 42 -1.53 2.05 -7.56
CA CYS A 42 -2.39 1.11 -6.83
C CYS A 42 -3.27 1.87 -5.83
N GLY A 43 -2.71 2.88 -5.15
CA GLY A 43 -3.46 3.76 -4.26
C GLY A 43 -4.58 4.54 -4.96
N SER A 44 -4.31 5.12 -6.13
CA SER A 44 -5.33 5.86 -6.88
C SER A 44 -6.46 4.94 -7.37
N ARG A 45 -6.15 3.75 -7.89
CA ARG A 45 -7.15 2.76 -8.33
C ARG A 45 -8.08 2.37 -7.19
N VAL A 46 -7.51 2.14 -6.01
CA VAL A 46 -8.24 1.82 -4.78
C VAL A 46 -9.28 2.89 -4.40
N VAL A 47 -8.95 4.17 -4.60
CA VAL A 47 -9.87 5.30 -4.32
C VAL A 47 -10.91 5.48 -5.43
N LEU A 48 -10.55 5.17 -6.67
CA LEU A 48 -11.40 5.38 -7.85
C LEU A 48 -12.35 4.21 -8.13
N TYR A 49 -12.06 2.99 -7.67
CA TYR A 49 -12.91 1.80 -7.88
C TYR A 49 -14.40 2.01 -7.56
N PRO A 50 -14.79 2.72 -6.49
CA PRO A 50 -16.21 2.95 -6.19
C PRO A 50 -16.95 3.84 -7.20
N ILE A 51 -16.25 4.53 -8.10
CA ILE A 51 -16.87 5.36 -9.14
C ILE A 51 -17.26 4.45 -10.31
N ALA A 52 -18.49 3.95 -10.27
CA ALA A 52 -19.00 2.91 -11.17
C ALA A 52 -19.58 3.44 -12.49
N ASP A 53 -19.74 4.76 -12.60
CA ASP A 53 -20.29 5.46 -13.77
C ASP A 53 -19.21 6.13 -14.63
N ALA A 54 -17.94 5.79 -14.42
CA ALA A 54 -16.80 6.30 -15.18
C ALA A 54 -15.86 5.18 -15.65
N LEU A 55 -15.28 5.36 -16.84
CA LEU A 55 -14.23 4.47 -17.34
C LEU A 55 -12.86 4.91 -16.82
N HIS A 56 -12.25 4.07 -15.99
CA HIS A 56 -10.90 4.27 -15.47
C HIS A 56 -9.84 3.68 -16.41
N LEU A 57 -9.44 4.43 -17.44
CA LEU A 57 -8.41 4.02 -18.40
C LEU A 57 -7.02 3.97 -17.77
N VAL A 58 -6.36 2.80 -17.86
CA VAL A 58 -4.98 2.62 -17.40
C VAL A 58 -4.03 2.85 -18.58
N HIS A 59 -3.34 3.99 -18.59
CA HIS A 59 -2.30 4.26 -19.57
C HIS A 59 -0.96 3.69 -19.10
N GLY A 60 -0.62 2.49 -19.59
CA GLY A 60 0.62 1.82 -19.26
C GLY A 60 0.64 0.36 -19.73
N PRO A 61 1.66 -0.41 -19.35
CA PRO A 61 1.74 -1.83 -19.68
C PRO A 61 0.58 -2.64 -19.07
N ILE A 62 0.24 -3.76 -19.70
CA ILE A 62 -0.89 -4.63 -19.33
C ILE A 62 -0.85 -5.09 -17.86
N GLY A 63 0.33 -5.26 -17.27
CA GLY A 63 0.48 -5.70 -15.88
C GLY A 63 -0.17 -4.75 -14.86
N CYS A 64 -0.11 -3.43 -15.07
CA CYS A 64 -0.76 -2.46 -14.18
C CYS A 64 -2.28 -2.61 -14.20
N ALA A 65 -2.87 -2.93 -15.35
CA ALA A 65 -4.31 -3.16 -15.46
C ALA A 65 -4.73 -4.50 -14.85
N VAL A 66 -4.02 -5.58 -15.19
CA VAL A 66 -4.39 -6.95 -14.78
C VAL A 66 -4.25 -7.17 -13.29
N TYR A 67 -3.12 -6.77 -12.68
CA TYR A 67 -2.90 -7.01 -11.24
C TYR A 67 -3.71 -6.10 -10.33
N THR A 68 -4.33 -5.06 -10.87
CA THR A 68 -5.28 -4.23 -10.10
C THR A 68 -6.72 -4.60 -10.37
N TRP A 69 -7.03 -5.35 -11.42
CA TRP A 69 -8.40 -5.69 -11.80
C TRP A 69 -9.13 -6.45 -10.69
N ASP A 70 -10.28 -5.94 -10.25
CA ASP A 70 -11.19 -6.59 -9.31
C ASP A 70 -10.56 -7.03 -7.96
N ILE A 71 -9.47 -6.39 -7.54
CA ILE A 71 -8.81 -6.70 -6.25
C ILE A 71 -9.47 -6.02 -5.05
N ARG A 72 -10.35 -5.06 -5.32
CA ARG A 72 -11.15 -4.32 -4.33
C ARG A 72 -12.55 -4.20 -4.90
N GLY A 73 -13.54 -4.63 -4.12
CA GLY A 73 -14.92 -4.60 -4.57
C GLY A 73 -15.31 -3.19 -5.02
N ALA A 74 -15.91 -3.12 -6.21
CA ALA A 74 -16.59 -1.94 -6.71
C ALA A 74 -18.09 -2.20 -6.66
N LEU A 75 -18.87 -1.19 -6.29
CA LEU A 75 -20.33 -1.27 -6.43
C LEU A 75 -20.65 -1.18 -7.92
N SER A 76 -21.61 -1.98 -8.39
CA SER A 76 -22.16 -1.79 -9.73
C SER A 76 -22.96 -0.48 -9.75
N SER A 77 -22.99 0.20 -10.89
CA SER A 77 -23.79 1.41 -11.13
C SER A 77 -25.29 1.12 -11.32
N GLY A 78 -25.73 -0.14 -11.21
CA GLY A 78 -27.13 -0.57 -11.32
C GLY A 78 -27.74 -1.04 -9.97
N PRO A 79 -29.08 -1.26 -9.92
CA PRO A 79 -29.76 -1.86 -8.76
C PRO A 79 -29.37 -3.32 -8.51
#